data_AF-T1BL15-F1
#
_entry.id   AF-T1BL15-F1
#
_cell.length_a   1.000
_cell.length_b   1.000
_cell.length_c   1.000
_cell.angle_alpha   90.00
_cell.angle_beta   90.00
_cell.angle_gamma   90.00
#
_symmetry.space_group_name_H-M   'P 1'
#
loop_
_entity.id
_entity.type
_entity.pdbx_description
1 polymer ?
#
loop_
_entity_poly.entity_id
_entity_poly.type
_entity_poly.pdbx_seq_one_letter_code
_entity_poly.pdbx_strand_id
1 'polypeptide(L)'
;MSFTEAAEAVIGRLVGIQTEALPQHINVFLSPTLLALGIGLVTGVALLFTRPVINRSTTDRLKDNSPPLEKKVRELVSHWGNNSLDYFILRNDKQYFFHSNCLISYRVISGICIVSPDPIGPDDMRERTWSLFRQFVDKQGLPVAVMAASEEW
;
A
#
# COMPACT_ATOMS: atom_id res chain seq x y z
N MET A 1 -41.73 -19.15 22.73
CA MET A 1 -40.72 -18.26 22.13
C MET A 1 -40.77 -18.47 20.64
N SER A 2 -41.25 -17.48 19.90
CA SER A 2 -41.25 -17.49 18.44
C SER A 2 -39.81 -17.38 17.92
N PHE A 3 -39.53 -17.92 16.73
CA PHE A 3 -38.22 -17.81 16.09
C PHE A 3 -37.76 -16.34 15.93
N THR A 4 -38.71 -15.43 15.77
CA THR A 4 -38.47 -13.99 15.66
C THR A 4 -37.95 -13.38 16.96
N GLU A 5 -38.52 -13.76 18.11
CA GLU A 5 -38.10 -13.29 19.44
C GLU A 5 -36.69 -13.81 19.78
N ALA A 6 -36.38 -15.05 19.37
CA ALA A 6 -35.05 -15.61 19.54
C ALA A 6 -34.00 -14.88 18.68
N ALA A 7 -34.34 -14.53 17.43
CA ALA A 7 -33.45 -13.77 16.56
C ALA A 7 -33.17 -12.36 17.11
N GLU A 8 -34.20 -11.68 17.61
CA GLU A 8 -34.09 -10.35 18.19
C GLU A 8 -33.24 -10.34 19.46
N ALA A 9 -33.39 -11.35 20.32
CA ALA A 9 -32.57 -11.52 21.51
C ALA A 9 -31.08 -11.76 21.17
N VAL A 10 -30.77 -12.50 20.11
CA VAL A 10 -29.38 -12.74 19.65
C VAL A 10 -28.75 -11.47 19.11
N ILE A 11 -29.48 -10.69 18.31
CA ILE A 11 -29.01 -9.41 17.77
C ILE A 11 -28.79 -8.40 18.91
N GLY A 12 -29.74 -8.30 19.86
CA GLY A 12 -29.59 -7.46 21.05
C GLY A 12 -28.34 -7.80 21.85
N ARG A 13 -28.06 -9.10 22.03
CA ARG A 13 -26.89 -9.59 22.76
C ARG A 13 -25.55 -9.29 22.09
N LEU A 14 -25.51 -9.30 20.76
CA LEU A 14 -24.34 -8.92 19.97
C LEU A 14 -23.96 -7.44 20.19
N VAL A 15 -24.95 -6.61 20.57
CA VAL A 15 -24.81 -5.16 20.83
C VAL A 15 -24.84 -4.84 22.34
N GLY A 16 -25.00 -5.84 23.22
CA GLY A 16 -25.04 -5.68 24.67
C GLY A 16 -26.41 -5.30 25.27
N ILE A 17 -27.47 -5.31 24.47
CA ILE A 17 -28.85 -5.02 24.89
C ILE A 17 -29.51 -6.31 25.42
N GLN A 18 -30.10 -6.24 26.63
CA GLN A 18 -30.71 -7.39 27.33
C GLN A 18 -32.21 -7.19 27.59
N THR A 19 -32.96 -6.78 26.57
CA THR A 19 -34.40 -6.46 26.71
C THR A 19 -35.29 -7.70 26.78
N GLU A 20 -34.86 -8.85 26.26
CA GLU A 20 -35.68 -10.08 26.20
C GLU A 20 -35.29 -11.16 27.22
N ALA A 21 -36.30 -11.75 27.87
CA ALA A 21 -36.13 -12.76 28.90
C ALA A 21 -35.80 -14.15 28.32
N LEU A 22 -34.51 -14.44 28.14
CA LEU A 22 -34.04 -15.80 27.85
C LEU A 22 -33.95 -16.66 29.14
N PRO A 23 -34.18 -17.99 29.07
CA PRO A 23 -33.96 -18.90 30.19
C PRO A 23 -32.59 -18.71 30.82
N GLN A 24 -32.55 -18.55 32.15
CA GLN A 24 -31.35 -18.13 32.90
C GLN A 24 -30.09 -18.95 32.59
N HIS A 25 -30.21 -20.26 32.40
CA HIS A 25 -29.06 -21.12 32.10
C HIS A 25 -28.40 -20.83 30.74
N ILE A 26 -29.20 -20.50 29.71
CA ILE A 26 -28.74 -20.19 28.35
C ILE A 26 -28.13 -18.79 28.33
N ASN A 27 -28.78 -17.87 29.05
CA ASN A 27 -28.44 -16.47 29.12
C ASN A 27 -27.02 -16.23 29.70
N VAL A 28 -26.64 -16.96 30.76
CA VAL A 28 -25.33 -16.84 31.43
C VAL A 28 -24.16 -17.13 30.48
N PHE A 29 -24.33 -18.02 29.50
CA PHE A 29 -23.29 -18.36 28.52
C PHE A 29 -23.36 -17.54 27.24
N LEU A 30 -24.56 -17.27 26.70
CA LEU A 30 -24.72 -16.54 25.45
C LEU A 30 -24.42 -15.04 25.56
N SER A 31 -24.69 -14.42 26.71
CA SER A 31 -24.38 -13.00 26.93
C SER A 31 -22.92 -12.63 26.74
N PRO A 32 -21.98 -13.21 27.52
CA PRO A 32 -20.58 -12.80 27.46
C PRO A 32 -19.92 -13.20 26.14
N THR A 33 -20.35 -14.31 25.53
CA THR A 33 -19.79 -14.80 24.27
C THR A 33 -20.23 -13.95 23.07
N LEU A 34 -21.52 -13.57 22.98
CA LEU A 34 -22.01 -12.69 21.91
C LEU A 34 -21.46 -11.28 22.02
N LEU A 35 -21.32 -10.75 23.24
CA LEU A 35 -20.70 -9.43 23.46
C LEU A 35 -19.20 -9.45 23.10
N ALA A 36 -18.47 -10.51 23.47
CA ALA A 36 -17.08 -10.68 23.06
C ALA A 36 -16.92 -10.79 21.54
N LEU A 37 -17.83 -11.51 20.86
CA LEU A 37 -17.87 -11.59 19.39
C LEU A 37 -18.16 -10.24 18.76
N GLY A 38 -19.13 -9.48 19.29
CA GLY A 38 -19.48 -8.14 18.81
C GLY A 38 -18.29 -7.18 18.92
N ILE A 39 -17.63 -7.14 20.09
CA ILE A 39 -16.42 -6.33 20.30
C ILE A 39 -15.29 -6.79 19.37
N GLY A 40 -15.08 -8.10 19.23
CA GLY A 40 -14.08 -8.67 18.34
C GLY A 40 -14.30 -8.28 16.89
N LEU A 41 -15.55 -8.28 16.42
CA LEU A 41 -15.91 -7.88 15.06
C LEU A 41 -15.69 -6.38 14.84
N VAL A 42 -16.15 -5.53 15.77
CA VAL A 42 -15.93 -4.07 15.69
C VAL A 42 -14.43 -3.74 15.72
N THR A 43 -13.67 -4.39 16.61
CA THR A 43 -12.22 -4.21 16.70
C THR A 43 -11.54 -4.71 15.43
N GLY A 44 -11.95 -5.85 14.89
CA GLY A 44 -11.43 -6.40 13.63
C GLY A 44 -11.70 -5.47 12.45
N VAL A 45 -12.92 -4.95 12.31
CA VAL A 45 -13.27 -3.96 11.28
C VAL A 45 -12.50 -2.67 11.49
N ALA A 46 -12.38 -2.17 12.72
CA ALA A 46 -11.59 -0.99 13.04
C ALA A 46 -10.10 -1.20 12.70
N LEU A 47 -9.54 -2.37 12.98
CA LEU A 47 -8.18 -2.74 12.58
C LEU A 47 -8.03 -2.94 11.07
N LEU A 48 -9.07 -3.38 10.36
CA LEU A 48 -9.08 -3.48 8.91
C LEU A 48 -9.18 -2.12 8.23
N PHE A 49 -9.96 -1.19 8.79
CA PHE A 49 -10.00 0.22 8.37
C PHE A 49 -8.70 0.93 8.70
N THR A 50 -8.17 0.69 9.89
CA THR A 50 -6.87 1.19 10.35
C THR A 50 -5.74 0.31 9.85
N ARG A 51 -5.98 -0.56 8.84
CA ARG A 51 -5.05 -1.58 8.34
C ARG A 51 -3.66 -0.97 8.38
N PRO A 52 -2.85 -1.39 9.37
CA PRO A 52 -1.67 -0.63 9.69
C PRO A 52 -0.85 -0.65 8.43
N VAL A 53 -0.26 0.50 8.13
CA VAL A 53 0.67 0.82 7.04
C VAL A 53 1.89 -0.11 7.16
N ILE A 54 1.66 -1.40 7.01
CA ILE A 54 2.57 -2.54 7.05
C ILE A 54 2.45 -3.19 5.67
N ASN A 55 2.45 -2.35 4.63
CA ASN A 55 3.10 -2.73 3.39
C ASN A 55 4.60 -2.38 3.51
N ARG A 56 5.23 -2.78 4.63
CA ARG A 56 6.67 -2.65 4.82
C ARG A 56 7.44 -3.78 4.13
N SER A 57 6.80 -4.94 3.91
CA SER A 57 7.49 -6.14 3.42
C SER A 57 7.67 -6.23 1.90
N THR A 58 6.88 -5.51 1.09
CA THR A 58 7.09 -5.49 -0.37
C THR A 58 8.22 -4.54 -0.77
N THR A 59 8.47 -3.50 0.04
CA THR A 59 9.51 -2.49 -0.19
C THR A 59 10.91 -3.03 0.10
N ASP A 60 11.08 -3.90 1.11
CA ASP A 60 12.39 -4.48 1.44
C ASP A 60 12.86 -5.56 0.45
N ARG A 61 11.95 -6.23 -0.28
CA ARG A 61 12.33 -7.24 -1.28
C ARG A 61 12.88 -6.66 -2.59
N LEU A 62 12.66 -5.37 -2.84
CA LEU A 62 13.15 -4.65 -4.03
C LEU A 62 14.29 -3.68 -3.71
N LYS A 63 14.68 -3.58 -2.43
CA LYS A 63 15.71 -2.67 -1.94
C LYS A 63 17.11 -3.28 -2.11
N ASP A 64 17.49 -3.57 -3.35
CA ASP A 64 18.88 -3.94 -3.66
C ASP A 64 19.75 -2.68 -3.71
N ASN A 65 19.91 -1.98 -2.58
CA ASN A 65 20.84 -0.85 -2.46
C ASN A 65 22.29 -1.34 -2.31
N SER A 66 22.69 -2.32 -3.13
CA SER A 66 24.08 -2.76 -3.17
C SER A 66 24.97 -1.57 -3.59
N PRO A 67 26.18 -1.40 -3.01
CA PRO A 67 27.10 -0.31 -3.37
C PRO A 67 27.35 -0.12 -4.88
N PRO A 68 27.36 -1.18 -5.72
CA PRO A 68 27.43 -1.04 -7.18
C PRO A 68 26.22 -0.34 -7.81
N LEU A 69 25.02 -0.50 -7.24
CA LEU A 69 23.80 0.13 -7.76
C LEU A 69 23.83 1.64 -7.55
N GLU A 70 24.19 2.09 -6.35
CA GLU A 70 24.27 3.53 -6.05
C GLU A 70 25.27 4.23 -6.98
N LYS A 71 26.42 3.58 -7.24
CA LYS A 71 27.42 4.11 -8.18
C LYS A 71 26.86 4.26 -9.59
N LYS A 72 26.14 3.25 -10.09
CA LYS A 72 25.50 3.29 -11.43
C LYS A 72 24.43 4.38 -11.52
N VAL A 73 23.59 4.52 -10.49
CA VAL A 73 22.58 5.60 -10.42
C VAL A 73 23.27 6.95 -10.47
N ARG A 74 24.31 7.15 -9.65
CA ARG A 74 25.07 8.41 -9.60
C ARG A 74 25.71 8.74 -10.94
N GLU A 75 26.26 7.76 -11.64
CA GLU A 75 26.83 7.92 -12.97
C GLU A 75 25.76 8.36 -13.99
N LEU A 76 24.61 7.69 -14.03
CA LEU A 76 23.52 8.05 -14.93
C LEU A 76 22.97 9.45 -14.64
N VAL A 77 22.73 9.79 -13.37
CA VAL A 77 22.27 11.12 -12.96
C VAL A 77 23.31 12.19 -13.32
N SER A 78 24.62 11.90 -13.17
CA SER A 78 25.67 12.85 -13.55
C SER A 78 25.80 13.09 -15.05
N HIS A 79 25.42 12.09 -15.86
CA HIS A 79 25.56 12.15 -17.31
C HIS A 79 24.32 12.72 -18.00
N TRP A 80 23.13 12.36 -17.51
CA TRP A 80 21.84 12.67 -18.14
C TRP A 80 20.94 13.60 -17.30
N GLY A 81 21.30 13.87 -16.05
CA GLY A 81 20.54 14.79 -15.21
C GLY A 81 20.70 16.24 -15.68
N ASN A 82 19.57 16.92 -15.86
CA ASN A 82 19.51 18.29 -16.39
C ASN A 82 18.58 19.21 -15.57
N ASN A 83 17.85 18.66 -14.59
CA ASN A 83 16.93 19.42 -13.74
C ASN A 83 17.39 19.43 -12.28
N SER A 84 17.08 20.52 -11.57
CA SER A 84 17.25 20.66 -10.12
C SER A 84 16.61 19.53 -9.31
N LEU A 85 15.57 18.88 -9.84
CA LEU A 85 14.88 17.78 -9.18
C LEU A 85 15.60 16.43 -9.30
N ASP A 86 16.54 16.28 -10.24
CA ASP A 86 17.25 15.03 -10.51
C ASP A 86 18.11 14.59 -9.32
N TYR A 87 18.50 15.54 -8.47
CA TYR A 87 19.15 15.25 -7.19
C TYR A 87 18.31 14.33 -6.28
N PHE A 88 16.97 14.43 -6.35
CA PHE A 88 16.07 13.63 -5.50
C PHE A 88 16.02 12.14 -5.89
N ILE A 89 16.57 11.76 -7.04
CA ILE A 89 16.74 10.38 -7.46
C ILE A 89 17.64 9.64 -6.47
N LEU A 90 18.72 10.28 -6.03
CA LEU A 90 19.78 9.67 -5.21
C LEU A 90 19.36 9.36 -3.76
N ARG A 91 18.11 9.63 -3.40
CA ARG A 91 17.64 9.39 -2.04
C ARG A 91 17.49 7.89 -1.75
N ASN A 92 17.94 7.49 -0.57
CA ASN A 92 17.93 6.10 -0.11
C ASN A 92 16.50 5.51 0.13
N ASP A 93 15.46 6.35 0.07
CA ASP A 93 14.06 5.90 0.17
C ASP A 93 13.42 5.56 -1.18
N LYS A 94 14.14 5.75 -2.29
CA LYS A 94 13.68 5.45 -3.64
C LYS A 94 14.07 4.02 -4.04
N GLN A 95 13.25 3.45 -4.90
CA GLN A 95 13.55 2.27 -5.69
C GLN A 95 13.84 2.71 -7.12
N TYR A 96 14.57 1.87 -7.85
CA TYR A 96 15.05 2.17 -9.19
C TYR A 96 14.61 1.09 -10.16
N PHE A 97 14.11 1.51 -11.32
CA PHE A 97 13.87 0.65 -12.46
C PHE A 97 14.83 1.07 -13.58
N PHE A 98 15.53 0.10 -14.16
CA PHE A 98 16.50 0.34 -15.22
C PHE A 98 16.08 -0.35 -16.51
N HIS A 99 16.28 0.34 -17.62
CA HIS A 99 16.27 -0.26 -18.95
C HIS A 99 17.37 0.39 -19.78
N SER A 100 18.36 -0.39 -20.23
CA SER A 100 19.52 0.14 -20.94
C SER A 100 20.22 1.26 -20.15
N ASN A 101 20.31 2.47 -20.72
CA ASN A 101 20.87 3.67 -20.09
C ASN A 101 19.79 4.61 -19.52
N CYS A 102 18.57 4.12 -19.33
CA CYS A 102 17.48 4.86 -18.70
C CYS A 102 17.20 4.37 -17.28
N LEU A 103 16.79 5.31 -16.44
CA LEU A 103 16.52 5.15 -15.02
C LEU A 103 15.18 5.79 -14.67
N ILE A 104 14.32 5.05 -13.97
CA ILE A 104 13.10 5.57 -13.35
C ILE A 104 13.21 5.39 -11.84
N SER A 105 13.16 6.49 -11.09
CA SER A 105 13.07 6.44 -9.63
C SER A 105 11.63 6.51 -9.16
N TYR A 106 11.25 5.55 -8.32
CA TYR A 106 9.88 5.46 -7.81
C TYR A 106 9.86 5.04 -6.34
N ARG A 107 8.70 5.18 -5.71
CA ARG A 107 8.42 4.66 -4.37
C ARG A 107 6.98 4.24 -4.28
N VAL A 108 6.72 3.07 -3.68
CA VAL A 108 5.35 2.62 -3.41
C VAL A 108 4.90 3.16 -2.06
N ILE A 109 3.86 4.00 -2.04
CA ILE A 109 3.27 4.57 -0.83
C ILE A 109 1.77 4.26 -0.83
N SER A 110 1.27 3.63 0.23
CA SER A 110 -0.16 3.29 0.39
C SER A 110 -0.78 2.57 -0.82
N GLY A 111 -0.01 1.69 -1.47
CA GLY A 111 -0.47 0.93 -2.63
C GLY A 111 -0.41 1.70 -3.96
N ILE A 112 0.16 2.90 -3.99
CA ILE A 112 0.36 3.70 -5.21
C ILE A 112 1.86 3.75 -5.53
N CYS A 113 2.22 3.46 -6.78
CA CYS A 113 3.57 3.61 -7.28
C CYS A 113 3.81 5.08 -7.71
N ILE A 114 4.57 5.81 -6.90
CA ILE A 114 4.86 7.23 -7.14
C ILE A 114 6.21 7.36 -7.83
N VAL A 115 6.22 7.86 -9.06
CA VAL A 115 7.42 8.21 -9.82
C VAL A 115 7.77 9.67 -9.53
N SER A 116 9.05 9.92 -9.24
CA SER A 116 9.55 11.27 -9.00
C SER A 116 11.08 11.25 -8.94
N PRO A 117 11.79 12.15 -9.63
CA PRO A 117 11.33 13.01 -10.74
C PRO A 117 11.11 12.19 -12.03
N ASP A 118 11.17 12.84 -13.20
CA ASP A 118 11.02 12.23 -14.52
C ASP A 118 12.06 11.13 -14.81
N PRO A 119 11.79 10.23 -15.77
CA PRO A 119 12.78 9.27 -16.24
C PRO A 119 14.05 9.97 -16.75
N ILE A 120 15.22 9.52 -16.28
CA ILE A 120 16.52 9.98 -16.74
C ILE A 120 17.08 9.04 -17.79
N GLY A 121 17.63 9.58 -18.87
CA GLY A 121 18.37 8.83 -19.89
C GLY A 121 18.23 9.46 -21.28
N PRO A 122 18.73 8.79 -22.32
CA PRO A 122 18.59 9.24 -23.71
C PRO A 122 17.13 9.44 -24.12
N ASP A 123 16.83 10.55 -24.80
CA ASP A 123 15.48 10.95 -25.23
C ASP A 123 14.76 9.87 -26.04
N ASP A 124 15.48 9.22 -26.95
CA ASP A 124 14.99 8.15 -27.81
C ASP A 124 14.60 6.87 -27.06
N MET A 125 15.06 6.73 -25.81
CA MET A 125 14.81 5.54 -24.97
C MET A 125 13.85 5.81 -23.80
N ARG A 126 13.55 7.07 -23.46
CA ARG A 126 12.70 7.43 -22.31
C ARG A 126 11.29 6.85 -22.43
N GLU A 127 10.64 7.01 -23.59
CA GLU A 127 9.28 6.49 -23.84
C GLU A 127 9.20 4.96 -23.76
N ARG A 128 10.19 4.27 -24.35
CA ARG A 128 10.27 2.81 -24.31
C ARG A 128 10.46 2.31 -22.88
N THR A 129 11.33 2.97 -22.12
CA THR A 129 11.59 2.65 -20.71
C THR A 129 10.35 2.87 -19.86
N TRP A 130 9.62 3.96 -20.09
CA TRP A 130 8.35 4.23 -19.43
C TRP A 130 7.31 3.15 -19.71
N SER A 131 7.20 2.72 -20.97
CA SER A 131 6.28 1.65 -21.37
C SER A 131 6.59 0.32 -20.67
N LEU A 132 7.87 -0.03 -20.56
CA LEU A 132 8.33 -1.22 -19.85
C LEU A 132 8.09 -1.12 -18.34
N PHE A 133 8.31 0.07 -17.77
CA PHE A 133 8.02 0.34 -16.38
C PHE A 133 6.53 0.22 -16.07
N ARG A 134 5.66 0.78 -16.92
CA ARG A 134 4.20 0.61 -16.79
C ARG A 134 3.81 -0.86 -16.78
N GLN A 135 4.32 -1.67 -17.70
CA GLN A 135 4.09 -3.12 -17.68
C GLN A 135 4.59 -3.80 -16.40
N PHE A 136 5.75 -3.38 -15.88
CA PHE A 136 6.30 -3.88 -14.62
C PHE A 136 5.40 -3.57 -13.43
N VAL A 137 4.86 -2.35 -13.36
CA VAL A 137 3.97 -1.91 -12.26
C VAL A 137 2.56 -2.52 -12.40
N ASP A 138 2.04 -2.63 -13.62
CA ASP A 138 0.72 -3.21 -13.90
C ASP A 138 0.68 -4.70 -13.50
N LYS A 139 1.77 -5.45 -13.70
CA LYS A 139 1.92 -6.84 -13.21
C LYS A 139 1.82 -6.96 -11.68
N GLN A 140 2.07 -5.86 -10.95
CA GLN A 140 1.95 -5.80 -9.50
C GLN A 140 0.59 -5.27 -9.04
N GLY A 141 -0.30 -4.89 -9.97
CA GLY A 141 -1.62 -4.34 -9.66
C GLY A 141 -1.56 -2.97 -8.98
N LEU A 142 -0.47 -2.22 -9.16
CA LEU A 142 -0.29 -0.92 -8.53
C LEU A 142 -0.69 0.22 -9.49
N PRO A 143 -1.56 1.16 -9.11
CA PRO A 143 -1.73 2.40 -9.85
C PRO A 143 -0.44 3.24 -9.82
N VAL A 144 -0.17 3.97 -10.91
CA VAL A 144 0.98 4.88 -11.03
C VAL A 144 0.54 6.33 -10.90
N ALA A 145 1.31 7.10 -10.13
CA ALA A 145 1.24 8.55 -10.09
C ALA A 145 2.62 9.14 -10.38
N VAL A 146 2.68 10.25 -11.10
CA VAL A 146 3.92 11.00 -11.37
C VAL A 146 3.87 12.28 -10.56
N MET A 147 4.96 12.61 -9.87
CA MET A 147 5.07 13.80 -9.03
C MET A 147 6.26 14.64 -9.46
N ALA A 148 6.01 15.93 -9.60
CA ALA A 148 7.00 16.93 -10.03
C ALA A 148 7.60 16.63 -11.42
N ALA A 149 6.71 16.29 -12.36
CA ALA A 149 7.08 16.19 -13.76
C ALA A 149 7.46 17.56 -14.33
N SER A 150 8.51 17.60 -15.13
CA SER A 150 8.91 18.76 -15.93
C SER A 150 7.96 18.94 -17.11
N GLU A 151 7.95 20.14 -17.71
CA GLU A 151 7.11 20.45 -18.88
C GLU A 151 7.53 19.69 -20.13
N GLU A 152 8.80 19.27 -20.20
CA GLU A 152 9.36 18.51 -21.33
C GLU A 152 8.94 17.02 -21.31
N TRP A 153 8.20 16.58 -20.29
CA TRP A 153 7.76 15.21 -20.06
C TRP A 153 6.24 15.08 -20.00
#